data_AF-A0A2X1SEQ4-F1
#
_entry.id   AF-A0A2X1SEQ4-F1
#
_cell.length_a   1.000
_cell.length_b   1.000
_cell.length_c   1.000
_cell.angle_alpha   90.00
_cell.angle_beta   90.00
_cell.angle_gamma   90.00
#
_symmetry.space_group_name_H-M   'P 1'
#
loop_
_entity.id
_entity.type
_entity.pdbx_description
1 polymer ?
#
loop_
_entity_poly.entity_id
_entity_poly.type
_entity_poly.pdbx_seq_one_letter_code
_entity_poly.pdbx_strand_id
1 'polypeptide(L)' 'MLVFPLLSSAARTLRKRLYGILNAMKYRVSNGNAESLNSKIRLLRIKSRGYRNKERFKVAVMFHYGRLNMDF' A
#
# COMPACT_ATOMS: atom_id res chain seq x y z
N MET A 1 16.03 -20.47 -15.43
CA MET A 1 15.00 -20.31 -16.48
C MET A 1 13.84 -19.36 -16.12
N LEU A 2 13.63 -18.94 -14.86
CA LEU A 2 12.49 -18.10 -14.43
C LEU A 2 12.67 -16.56 -14.56
N VAL A 3 13.89 -16.09 -14.84
CA VAL A 3 14.20 -14.64 -14.86
C VAL A 3 13.62 -13.93 -16.09
N PHE A 4 13.62 -14.58 -17.25
CA PHE A 4 13.12 -14.03 -18.52
C PHE A 4 11.60 -13.73 -18.52
N PRO A 5 10.74 -14.64 -17.98
CA PRO A 5 9.32 -14.39 -17.83
C PRO A 5 8.98 -13.23 -16.88
N LEU A 6 9.73 -13.10 -15.78
CA LEU A 6 9.54 -12.00 -14.80
C LEU A 6 9.85 -10.63 -15.42
N LEU A 7 10.95 -10.53 -16.17
CA LEU A 7 11.35 -9.31 -16.86
C LEU A 7 10.29 -8.87 -17.88
N SER A 8 9.75 -9.84 -18.63
CA SER A 8 8.67 -9.61 -19.61
C SER A 8 7.38 -9.08 -18.95
N SER A 9 7.02 -9.61 -17.77
CA SER A 9 5.84 -9.17 -17.01
C SER A 9 6.01 -7.75 -16.46
N ALA A 10 7.20 -7.44 -15.92
CA ALA A 10 7.55 -6.11 -15.46
C ALA A 10 7.48 -5.09 -16.61
N ALA A 11 8.08 -5.39 -17.77
CA ALA A 11 8.03 -4.55 -18.96
C ALA A 11 6.59 -4.29 -19.43
N ARG A 12 5.73 -5.32 -19.43
CA ARG A 12 4.31 -5.18 -19.78
C ARG A 12 3.56 -4.28 -18.78
N THR A 13 3.89 -4.37 -17.50
CA THR A 13 3.31 -3.52 -16.44
C THR A 13 3.75 -2.06 -16.60
N LEU A 14 5.03 -1.82 -16.87
CA LEU A 14 5.57 -0.49 -17.16
C LEU A 14 4.88 0.13 -18.36
N ARG A 15 4.77 -0.60 -19.47
CA ARG A 15 4.09 -0.12 -20.68
C ARG A 15 2.62 0.24 -20.41
N LYS A 16 1.91 -0.60 -19.65
CA LYS A 16 0.50 -0.35 -19.28
C LYS A 16 0.33 0.88 -18.37
N ARG A 17 1.34 1.23 -17.56
CA ARG A 17 1.29 2.31 -16.56
C ARG A 17 2.05 3.57 -16.98
N LEU A 18 2.66 3.59 -18.17
CA LEU A 18 3.62 4.61 -18.60
C LEU A 18 3.10 6.05 -18.44
N TYR A 19 1.86 6.33 -18.87
CA TYR A 19 1.25 7.65 -18.71
C TYR A 19 1.17 8.11 -17.25
N GLY A 20 0.85 7.20 -16.33
CA GLY A 20 0.83 7.50 -14.90
C GLY A 20 2.22 7.80 -14.33
N ILE A 21 3.24 7.08 -14.79
CA ILE A 21 4.64 7.30 -14.40
C ILE A 21 5.12 8.67 -14.86
N LEU A 22 4.89 9.01 -16.13
CA LEU A 22 5.27 10.30 -16.70
C LEU A 22 4.55 11.46 -15.99
N ASN A 23 3.26 11.30 -15.68
CA ASN A 23 2.51 12.29 -14.93
C ASN A 23 3.04 12.45 -13.50
N ALA A 24 3.37 11.36 -12.81
CA ALA A 24 3.94 11.42 -11.47
C ALA A 24 5.28 12.18 -11.46
N MET A 25 6.12 11.97 -12.48
CA MET A 25 7.37 12.71 -12.66
C MET A 25 7.12 14.19 -12.95
N LYS A 26 6.23 14.51 -13.89
CA LYS A 26 5.89 15.90 -14.28
C LYS A 26 5.35 16.70 -13.09
N TYR A 27 4.45 16.12 -12.31
CA TYR A 27 3.80 16.78 -11.17
C TYR A 27 4.52 16.53 -9.84
N ARG A 28 5.68 15.85 -9.85
CA ARG A 28 6.49 15.50 -8.67
C ARG A 28 5.67 14.87 -7.54
N VAL A 29 4.75 13.98 -7.91
CA VAL A 29 3.88 13.29 -6.94
C VAL A 29 4.69 12.23 -6.22
N SER A 30 4.64 12.25 -4.89
CA SER A 30 5.26 11.24 -4.04
C SER A 30 4.23 10.22 -3.53
N ASN A 31 4.58 8.94 -3.61
CA ASN A 31 3.82 7.84 -3.00
C ASN A 31 4.16 7.64 -1.50
N GLY A 32 5.07 8.45 -0.94
CA GLY A 32 5.62 8.25 0.40
C GLY A 32 4.57 8.23 1.51
N ASN A 33 3.51 9.04 1.40
CA ASN A 33 2.41 9.02 2.38
C ASN A 33 1.65 7.68 2.38
N ALA A 34 1.37 7.14 1.19
CA ALA A 34 0.71 5.85 1.06
C ALA A 34 1.61 4.70 1.54
N GLU A 35 2.91 4.76 1.27
CA GLU A 35 3.90 3.78 1.74
C GLU A 35 4.08 3.82 3.26
N SER A 36 4.10 5.02 3.84
CA SER A 36 4.12 5.22 5.30
C SER A 36 2.88 4.58 5.95
N LEU A 37 1.70 4.81 5.37
CA LEU A 37 0.45 4.20 5.85
C LEU A 37 0.46 2.68 5.70
N ASN A 38 0.89 2.16 4.55
CA ASN A 38 1.00 0.72 4.31
C ASN A 38 1.97 0.05 5.30
N SER A 39 3.08 0.72 5.62
CA SER A 39 4.06 0.25 6.60
C SER A 39 3.48 0.22 8.02
N LYS A 40 2.72 1.25 8.40
CA LYS A 40 1.99 1.30 9.69
C LYS A 40 0.96 0.17 9.80
N ILE A 41 0.16 -0.05 8.76
CA ILE A 41 -0.82 -1.16 8.71
C ILE A 41 -0.14 -2.53 8.81
N ARG A 42 0.99 -2.72 8.10
CA ARG A 42 1.78 -3.95 8.20
C ARG A 42 2.32 -4.15 9.62
N LEU A 43 2.82 -3.10 10.24
CA LEU A 43 3.34 -3.14 11.60
C LEU A 43 2.23 -3.49 12.60
N LEU A 44 1.03 -2.93 12.46
CA LEU A 44 -0.13 -3.26 13.28
C LEU A 44 -0.42 -4.77 13.26
N ARG A 45 -0.43 -5.37 12.05
CA ARG A 45 -0.64 -6.82 11.88
C ARG A 45 0.47 -7.67 12.54
N ILE A 46 1.72 -7.22 12.48
CA ILE A 46 2.85 -7.93 13.10
C ILE A 46 2.74 -7.84 14.62
N LYS A 47 2.49 -6.64 15.17
CA LYS A 47 2.35 -6.41 16.61
C LYS A 47 1.20 -7.19 17.23
N SER A 48 0.08 -7.34 16.50
CA SER A 48 -1.07 -8.10 16.97
C SER A 48 -0.88 -9.62 16.90
N ARG A 49 0.22 -10.11 16.30
CA ARG A 49 0.45 -11.54 15.99
C ARG A 49 -0.66 -12.16 15.15
N GLY A 50 -1.24 -11.36 14.25
CA GLY A 50 -2.38 -11.74 13.42
C GLY A 50 -3.72 -11.32 14.01
N TYR A 51 -4.79 -11.52 13.24
CA TYR A 51 -6.16 -11.25 13.65
C TYR A 51 -7.00 -12.48 13.32
N ARG A 52 -7.95 -12.80 14.20
CA ARG A 52 -8.83 -13.97 14.03
C ARG A 52 -9.71 -13.91 12.77
N ASN A 53 -10.04 -12.70 12.30
CA ASN A 53 -10.74 -12.49 11.03
C ASN A 53 -10.37 -11.13 10.41
N LYS A 54 -10.74 -10.94 9.14
CA LYS A 54 -10.45 -9.73 8.37
C LYS A 54 -11.20 -8.50 8.90
N GLU A 55 -12.42 -8.66 9.40
CA GLU A 55 -13.23 -7.54 9.91
C GLU A 55 -12.59 -6.91 11.15
N ARG A 56 -12.08 -7.71 12.08
CA ARG A 56 -11.32 -7.22 13.24
C ARG A 56 -10.05 -6.46 12.84
N PHE A 57 -9.37 -6.92 11.79
CA PHE A 57 -8.21 -6.20 11.26
C PHE A 57 -8.62 -4.85 10.67
N LYS A 58 -9.70 -4.78 9.88
CA LYS A 58 -10.22 -3.52 9.33
C LYS A 58 -10.61 -2.55 10.44
N VAL A 59 -11.33 -3.00 11.46
CA VAL A 59 -11.70 -2.18 12.63
C VAL A 59 -10.45 -1.64 13.32
N ALA A 60 -9.44 -2.47 13.55
CA ALA A 60 -8.18 -2.01 14.15
C ALA A 60 -7.45 -0.98 13.27
N VAL A 61 -7.43 -1.17 11.94
CA VAL A 61 -6.86 -0.19 11.01
C VAL A 61 -7.62 1.13 11.08
N MET A 62 -8.96 1.11 11.08
CA MET A 62 -9.77 2.32 11.20
C MET A 62 -9.59 2.99 12.57
N PHE A 63 -9.49 2.21 13.64
CA PHE A 63 -9.26 2.72 14.98
C PHE A 63 -7.92 3.45 15.10
N HIS A 64 -6.83 2.86 14.60
CA HIS A 64 -5.50 3.45 14.72
C HIS A 64 -5.18 4.51 13.65
N TYR A 65 -5.76 4.40 12.45
CA TYR A 65 -5.36 5.21 11.28
C TYR A 65 -6.53 5.85 10.53
N GLY A 66 -7.77 5.59 10.90
CA GLY A 66 -8.98 6.08 10.21
C GLY A 66 -9.42 7.48 10.61
N ARG A 67 -8.64 8.19 11.44
CA ARG A 67 -8.97 9.55 11.93
C ARG A 67 -10.37 9.65 12.53
N LEU A 68 -10.78 8.64 13.30
CA LEU A 68 -12.02 8.69 14.06
C LEU A 68 -11.95 9.83 15.07
N ASN A 69 -12.97 10.69 15.10
CA ASN A 69 -13.11 11.68 16.14
C ASN A 69 -13.54 10.96 17.43
N MET A 70 -12.71 11.04 18.47
CA MET A 70 -12.94 10.42 19.78
C MET A 70 -13.29 11.47 20.85
N ASP A 71 -13.57 12.71 20.44
CA ASP A 71 -14.06 13.75 21.33
C ASP A 71 -15.47 13.38 21.81
N PHE A 72 -15.63 13.29 23.12
CA PHE A 72 -16.90 13.12 23.82
C PHE A 72 -17.41 14.48 24.31
#